data_AF-A0A1H5Q552-F1
#
_entry.id   AF-A0A1H5Q552-F1
#
_cell.length_a   1.000
_cell.length_b   1.000
_cell.length_c   1.000
_cell.angle_alpha   90.00
_cell.angle_beta   90.00
_cell.angle_gamma   90.00
#
_symmetry.space_group_name_H-M   'P 1'
#
loop_
_entity.id
_entity.type
_entity.pdbx_description
1 polymer ?
#
loop_
_entity_poly.entity_id
_entity_poly.type
_entity_poly.pdbx_seq_one_letter_code
_entity_poly.pdbx_strand_id
1 'polypeptide(L)' 'MALRTQTANAASMRLAAKLGFTEVERYEDYGAEQWLGRWSPDR' A
#
# COMPACT_ATOMS: atom_id res chain seq x y z
N MET A 1 -5.71 -9.35 -3.98
CA MET A 1 -6.29 -7.98 -4.11
C MET A 1 -5.17 -6.95 -4.06
N ALA A 2 -5.37 -5.73 -4.54
CA ALA A 2 -4.36 -4.67 -4.50
C ALA A 2 -4.93 -3.37 -3.90
N LEU A 3 -4.10 -2.61 -3.17
CA LEU A 3 -4.43 -1.35 -2.51
C LEU A 3 -3.40 -0.28 -2.89
N ARG A 4 -3.84 0.94 -3.14
CA ARG A 4 -2.96 2.10 -3.38
C ARG A 4 -3.22 3.17 -2.33
N THR A 5 -2.17 3.76 -1.76
CA THR A 5 -2.28 4.86 -0.79
C THR A 5 -1.04 5.75 -0.85
N GLN A 6 -1.14 7.01 -0.44
CA GLN A 6 0.04 7.87 -0.31
C GLN A 6 0.96 7.34 0.78
N THR A 7 2.27 7.35 0.55
CA THR A 7 3.25 6.96 1.56
C THR A 7 3.21 7.89 2.77
N ALA A 8 2.81 9.16 2.56
CA ALA A 8 2.54 10.12 3.63
C ALA A 8 1.35 9.74 4.52
N ASN A 9 0.42 8.88 4.07
CA ASN A 9 -0.73 8.45 4.87
C ASN A 9 -0.34 7.30 5.81
N ALA A 10 0.35 7.66 6.90
CA ALA A 10 0.84 6.70 7.88
C ALA A 10 -0.27 5.84 8.52
N ALA A 11 -1.51 6.35 8.64
CA ALA A 11 -2.63 5.59 9.18
C ALA A 11 -3.06 4.46 8.23
N SER A 12 -3.20 4.76 6.94
CA SER A 12 -3.50 3.75 5.91
C SER A 12 -2.37 2.75 5.76
N MET A 13 -1.10 3.19 5.80
CA MET A 13 0.07 2.31 5.74
C MET A 13 0.08 1.30 6.89
N ARG A 14 -0.23 1.75 8.12
CA ARG A 14 -0.35 0.84 9.29
C ARG A 14 -1.48 -0.16 9.13
N LEU A 15 -2.63 0.27 8.60
CA LEU A 15 -3.76 -0.64 8.36
C LEU A 15 -3.42 -1.68 7.29
N ALA A 16 -2.78 -1.27 6.19
CA ALA A 16 -2.36 -2.16 5.12
C ALA A 16 -1.41 -3.25 5.64
N ALA A 17 -0.42 -2.88 6.45
CA ALA A 17 0.48 -3.84 7.09
C ALA A 17 -0.27 -4.81 8.02
N LYS A 18 -1.22 -4.32 8.82
CA LYS A 18 -2.02 -5.16 9.73
C LYS A 18 -2.90 -6.16 8.98
N LEU A 19 -3.40 -5.79 7.80
CA LEU A 19 -4.21 -6.66 6.94
C LEU A 19 -3.35 -7.60 6.07
N GLY A 20 -2.02 -7.58 6.21
CA GLY A 20 -1.11 -8.46 5.48
C GLY A 20 -0.86 -8.05 4.04
N PHE A 21 -1.09 -6.78 3.68
CA PHE A 21 -0.62 -6.28 2.40
C PHE A 21 0.89 -6.13 2.41
N THR A 22 1.53 -6.53 1.31
CA THR A 22 2.97 -6.41 1.09
C THR A 22 3.23 -5.39 0.01
N GLU A 23 4.31 -4.62 0.18
CA GLU A 23 4.73 -3.62 -0.81
C GLU A 23 5.13 -4.31 -2.11
N VAL A 24 4.57 -3.82 -3.22
CA VAL A 24 4.95 -4.24 -4.56
C VAL A 24 5.74 -3.14 -5.26
N GLU A 25 5.29 -1.90 -5.13
CA GLU A 25 5.85 -0.77 -5.88
C GLU A 25 5.56 0.56 -5.17
N ARG A 26 6.43 1.54 -5.38
CA ARG A 26 6.18 2.96 -5.09
C ARG A 26 6.29 3.77 -6.37
N TYR A 27 5.43 4.76 -6.53
CA TYR A 27 5.36 5.58 -7.74
C TYR A 27 4.82 6.97 -7.41
N GLU A 28 5.17 7.98 -8.19
CA GLU A 28 4.55 9.30 -8.04
C GLU A 28 3.26 9.40 -8.85
N ASP A 29 2.21 9.92 -8.21
CA ASP A 29 0.96 10.27 -8.88
C ASP A 29 0.28 11.41 -8.13
N TYR A 30 -0.39 12.31 -8.86
CA TYR A 30 -1.01 13.51 -8.30
C TYR A 30 -0.06 14.39 -7.45
N GLY A 31 1.24 14.38 -7.75
CA GLY A 31 2.25 15.17 -7.01
C GLY A 31 2.58 14.61 -5.62
N ALA A 32 2.30 13.34 -5.36
CA ALA A 32 2.67 12.66 -4.13
C ALA A 32 3.23 11.26 -4.41
N GLU A 33 4.13 10.80 -3.55
CA GLU A 33 4.58 9.41 -3.58
C GLU A 33 3.46 8.50 -3.09
N GLN A 34 3.15 7.51 -3.92
CA GLN A 34 2.16 6.48 -3.71
C GLN A 34 2.84 5.15 -3.44
N TRP A 35 2.11 4.30 -2.74
CA TRP A 35 2.46 2.94 -2.40
C TRP A 35 1.42 1.98 -2.96
N LEU A 36 1.87 0.94 -3.66
CA LEU A 36 1.04 -0.16 -4.13
C LEU A 36 1.31 -1.40 -3.28
N GLY A 37 0.27 -1.87 -2.60
CA GLY A 37 0.27 -3.10 -1.83
C GLY A 37 -0.49 -4.22 -2.51
N ARG A 38 0.01 -5.44 -2.42
CA ARG A 38 -0.72 -6.65 -2.80
C ARG A 38 -1.00 -7.49 -1.58
N TRP A 39 -2.25 -7.91 -1.45
CA TRP A 39 -2.66 -8.96 -0.54
C TRP A 39 -2.66 -10.28 -1.28
N SER A 40 -1.91 -11.24 -0.75
CA SER A 40 -1.87 -12.63 -1.17
C SER A 40 -2.52 -13.47 -0.08
N PRO A 41 -3.70 -14.07 -0.32
CA PRO A 41 -4.13 -15.17 0.52
C PRO A 41 -3.19 -16.33 0.27
N ASP A 42 -2.43 -16.71 1.28
CA ASP A 42 -1.96 -18.08 1.42
C ASP A 42 -3.19 -18.99 1.29
N ARG A 43 -3.13 -19.93 0.35
CA ARG A 43 -4.22 -20.87 0.02
C ARG A 43 -4.44 -21.88 1.13
#